data_AF-A0A1F8LU90-F1
#
_entry.id   AF-A0A1F8LU90-F1
#
_cell.length_a   1.000
_cell.length_b   1.000
_cell.length_c   1.000
_cell.angle_alpha   90.00
_cell.angle_beta   90.00
_cell.angle_gamma   90.00
#
_symmetry.space_group_name_H-M   'P 1'
#
loop_
_entity.id
_entity.type
_entity.pdbx_description
1 polymer ?
#
loop_
_entity_poly.entity_id
_entity_poly.type
_entity_poly.pdbx_seq_one_letter_code
_entity_poly.pdbx_strand_id
1 'polypeptide(L)'
;MEWIEFALAAIVGIIIAIVISKLIAKILKWQGKKYQPDKASTFACEDGHVVRSKGEMIIDNWLTQQGILHEYERIIKMHGHPIKYDWRLPETNTYVEYWGFGGKAYMRRKREKIKLYKEGRLGLISIEDKDLENIYERLPPKFIPFTISLHIQENKGKFCPCCGEALDKRFR
;
A
#
# COMPACT_ATOMS: atom_id res chain seq x y z
N MET A 1 52.15 -1.55 48.59
CA MET A 1 51.07 -0.55 48.59
C MET A 1 50.68 -0.19 47.15
N GLU A 2 51.67 0.11 46.30
CA GLU A 2 51.53 0.38 44.85
C GLU A 2 50.63 -0.61 44.06
N TRP A 3 50.81 -1.93 44.24
CA TRP A 3 50.06 -2.95 43.48
C TRP A 3 48.54 -2.93 43.71
N ILE A 4 48.09 -2.44 44.86
CA ILE A 4 46.66 -2.35 45.21
C ILE A 4 46.00 -1.23 44.42
N GLU A 5 46.68 -0.10 44.23
CA GLU A 5 46.16 1.03 43.46
C GLU A 5 46.04 0.70 41.97
N PHE A 6 47.03 -0.01 41.40
CA PHE A 6 46.95 -0.52 40.03
C PHE A 6 45.78 -1.50 39.85
N ALA A 7 45.53 -2.38 40.82
CA ALA A 7 44.41 -3.31 40.78
C ALA A 7 43.05 -2.59 40.89
N LEU A 8 42.93 -1.59 41.76
CA LEU A 8 41.72 -0.78 41.91
C LEU A 8 41.43 0.04 40.65
N ALA A 9 42.45 0.66 40.04
CA ALA A 9 42.29 1.41 38.80
C ALA A 9 41.83 0.52 37.63
N ALA A 10 42.35 -0.71 37.53
CA ALA A 10 41.91 -1.68 36.52
C ALA A 10 40.43 -2.08 36.71
N ILE A 11 39.99 -2.33 37.95
CA ILE A 11 38.60 -2.64 38.27
C ILE A 11 37.68 -1.47 37.88
N VAL A 12 38.06 -0.24 38.24
CA VAL A 12 37.30 0.98 37.88
C VAL A 12 37.23 1.15 36.36
N GLY A 13 38.33 0.93 35.64
CA GLY A 13 38.36 0.96 34.17
C GLY A 13 37.42 -0.05 33.52
N ILE A 14 37.36 -1.28 34.06
CA ILE A 14 36.44 -2.32 33.59
C ILE A 14 34.98 -1.89 33.81
N ILE A 15 34.65 -1.33 34.99
CA ILE A 15 33.31 -0.84 35.29
C ILE A 15 32.90 0.27 34.32
N ILE A 16 33.79 1.23 34.05
CA ILE A 16 33.55 2.33 33.10
C ILE A 16 33.30 1.77 31.69
N ALA A 17 34.11 0.81 31.23
CA ALA A 17 33.92 0.17 29.93
C ALA A 17 32.57 -0.56 29.81
N ILE A 18 32.11 -1.22 30.88
CA ILE A 18 30.78 -1.86 30.92
C ILE A 18 29.66 -0.81 30.83
N VAL A 19 29.80 0.34 31.52
CA VAL A 19 28.81 1.43 31.44
C VAL A 19 28.76 2.04 30.04
N ILE A 20 29.92 2.31 29.44
CA ILE A 20 30.03 2.86 28.08
C ILE A 20 29.42 1.89 27.05
N SER A 21 29.73 0.59 27.13
CA SER A 21 29.16 -0.41 26.22
C SER A 21 27.63 -0.49 26.32
N LYS A 22 27.06 -0.39 27.53
CA LYS A 22 25.61 -0.33 27.73
C LYS A 22 24.99 0.96 27.15
N LEU A 23 25.66 2.11 27.28
CA LEU A 23 25.22 3.37 26.70
C LEU A 23 25.21 3.30 25.16
N ILE A 24 26.29 2.80 24.55
CA ILE A 24 26.38 2.60 23.10
C ILE A 24 25.29 1.66 22.61
N ALA A 25 25.08 0.51 23.28
CA ALA A 25 24.03 -0.43 22.92
C ALA A 25 22.62 0.19 23.01
N LYS A 26 22.38 1.08 23.99
CA LYS A 26 21.11 1.81 24.13
C LYS A 26 20.90 2.79 22.98
N ILE A 27 21.94 3.53 22.58
CA ILE A 27 21.89 4.47 21.44
C ILE A 27 21.63 3.72 20.13
N LEU A 28 22.35 2.62 19.88
CA LEU A 28 22.16 1.79 18.68
C LEU A 28 20.73 1.23 18.61
N LYS A 29 20.17 0.77 19.73
CA LYS A 29 18.76 0.32 19.81
C LYS A 29 17.78 1.46 19.55
N TRP A 30 18.09 2.67 19.97
CA TRP A 30 17.20 3.82 19.80
C TRP A 30 17.20 4.33 18.35
N GLN A 31 18.37 4.37 17.69
CA GLN A 31 18.47 4.71 16.27
C GLN A 31 17.75 3.70 15.36
N GLY A 32 17.60 2.44 15.79
CA GLY A 32 16.84 1.41 15.07
C GLY A 32 15.32 1.48 15.23
N LYS A 33 14.78 2.30 16.14
CA LYS A 33 13.32 2.41 16.34
C LYS A 33 12.69 3.27 15.25
N LYS A 34 12.03 2.61 14.30
CA LYS A 34 11.15 3.29 13.33
C LYS A 34 9.88 3.76 14.04
N TYR A 35 9.45 4.99 13.76
CA TYR A 35 8.13 5.49 14.18
C TYR A 35 7.03 4.58 13.62
N GLN A 36 6.16 4.10 14.50
CA GLN A 36 4.97 3.32 14.14
C GLN A 36 3.77 4.10 14.67
N PRO A 37 2.83 4.53 13.81
CA PRO A 37 1.65 5.25 14.26
C PRO A 37 0.72 4.34 15.06
N ASP A 38 0.13 4.88 16.14
CA ASP A 38 -0.80 4.14 17.01
C ASP A 38 -2.14 3.80 16.32
N LYS A 39 -2.47 4.52 15.23
CA LYS A 39 -3.66 4.29 14.41
C LYS A 39 -3.29 4.21 12.94
N ALA A 40 -3.90 3.26 12.25
CA ALA A 40 -3.84 3.22 10.79
C ALA A 40 -4.53 4.45 10.22
N SER A 41 -3.91 5.09 9.23
CA SER A 41 -4.55 6.16 8.48
C SER A 41 -5.80 5.65 7.77
N THR A 42 -6.84 6.49 7.75
CA THR A 42 -8.09 6.22 7.04
C THR A 42 -8.45 7.42 6.17
N PHE A 43 -8.93 7.16 4.96
CA PHE A 43 -9.33 8.18 4.00
C PHE A 43 -10.75 7.88 3.53
N ALA A 44 -11.61 8.89 3.49
CA ALA A 44 -12.98 8.74 2.99
C ALA A 44 -13.00 9.01 1.47
N CYS A 45 -13.76 8.21 0.74
CA CYS A 45 -13.97 8.31 -0.69
C CYS A 45 -15.31 9.00 -1.02
N GLU A 46 -15.48 9.41 -2.28
CA GLU A 46 -16.67 10.11 -2.78
C GLU A 46 -17.95 9.26 -2.69
N ASP A 47 -17.83 7.94 -2.81
CA ASP A 47 -18.94 6.98 -2.75
C ASP A 47 -19.25 6.48 -1.31
N GLY A 48 -18.47 6.92 -0.33
CA GLY A 48 -18.60 6.53 1.08
C GLY A 48 -17.68 5.39 1.53
N HIS A 49 -16.83 4.83 0.66
CA HIS A 49 -15.79 3.91 1.11
C HIS A 49 -14.79 4.58 2.06
N VAL A 50 -14.19 3.77 2.95
CA VAL A 50 -13.12 4.22 3.86
C VAL A 50 -11.90 3.35 3.67
N VAL A 51 -10.87 3.91 3.05
CA VAL A 51 -9.67 3.20 2.59
C VAL A 51 -8.44 3.49 3.46
N ARG A 52 -7.35 2.72 3.28
CA ARG A 52 -6.18 2.71 4.16
C ARG A 52 -5.00 3.52 3.65
N SER A 53 -5.02 3.94 2.39
CA SER A 53 -3.95 4.74 1.81
C SER A 53 -4.47 5.82 0.86
N LYS A 54 -3.66 6.85 0.63
CA LYS A 54 -3.97 7.88 -0.38
C LYS A 54 -4.06 7.30 -1.78
N GLY A 55 -3.21 6.32 -2.10
CA GLY A 55 -3.23 5.64 -3.39
C GLY A 55 -4.55 4.89 -3.61
N GLU A 56 -5.04 4.19 -2.58
CA GLU A 56 -6.37 3.57 -2.60
C GLU A 56 -7.47 4.61 -2.82
N MET A 57 -7.44 5.74 -2.10
CA MET A 57 -8.47 6.78 -2.24
C MET A 57 -8.52 7.36 -3.66
N ILE A 58 -7.36 7.59 -4.27
CA ILE A 58 -7.25 8.09 -5.64
C ILE A 58 -7.84 7.09 -6.64
N ILE A 59 -7.57 5.79 -6.47
CA ILE A 59 -8.10 4.74 -7.35
C ILE A 59 -9.61 4.58 -7.18
N ASP A 60 -10.08 4.55 -5.94
CA ASP A 60 -11.49 4.37 -5.58
C ASP A 60 -12.35 5.53 -6.10
N ASN A 61 -11.90 6.77 -5.88
CA ASN A 61 -12.54 7.96 -6.46
C ASN A 61 -12.49 7.93 -7.99
N TRP A 62 -11.39 7.50 -8.61
CA TRP A 62 -11.32 7.36 -10.06
C TRP A 62 -12.35 6.35 -10.59
N LEU A 63 -12.50 5.18 -9.93
CA LEU A 63 -13.53 4.19 -10.30
C LEU A 63 -14.94 4.80 -10.20
N THR A 64 -15.23 5.52 -9.11
CA THR A 64 -16.50 6.24 -8.90
C THR A 64 -16.76 7.26 -10.02
N GLN A 65 -15.78 8.11 -10.34
CA GLN A 65 -15.88 9.15 -11.36
C GLN A 65 -16.06 8.59 -12.77
N GLN A 66 -15.46 7.42 -13.06
CA GLN A 66 -15.69 6.69 -14.30
C GLN A 66 -17.05 5.97 -14.34
N GLY A 67 -17.82 6.00 -13.24
CA GLY A 67 -19.08 5.27 -13.13
C GLY A 67 -18.91 3.76 -13.06
N ILE A 68 -17.74 3.29 -12.65
CA ILE A 68 -17.42 1.87 -12.50
C ILE A 68 -17.90 1.44 -11.11
N LEU A 69 -18.95 0.61 -11.07
CA LEU A 69 -19.41 0.02 -9.83
C LEU A 69 -18.32 -0.90 -9.26
N HIS A 70 -18.02 -0.75 -7.97
CA HIS A 70 -17.00 -1.54 -7.30
C HIS A 70 -17.35 -1.81 -5.83
N GLU A 71 -16.90 -2.96 -5.33
CA GLU A 71 -16.98 -3.35 -3.93
C GLU A 71 -15.61 -3.19 -3.30
N TYR A 72 -15.49 -2.44 -2.20
CA TYR A 72 -14.25 -2.33 -1.45
C TYR A 72 -14.08 -3.47 -0.43
N GLU A 73 -12.86 -4.02 -0.38
CA GLU A 73 -12.31 -4.86 0.68
C GLU A 73 -13.23 -5.99 1.20
N ARG A 74 -13.30 -7.12 0.48
CA ARG A 74 -13.91 -8.36 1.01
C ARG A 74 -12.99 -9.57 0.89
N ILE A 75 -13.41 -10.65 1.54
CA ILE A 75 -12.72 -11.94 1.51
C ILE A 75 -13.54 -12.92 0.69
N ILE A 76 -12.89 -13.56 -0.28
CA ILE A 76 -13.41 -14.72 -1.00
C ILE A 76 -12.65 -15.97 -0.56
N LYS A 77 -13.26 -17.14 -0.74
CA LYS A 77 -12.58 -18.43 -0.52
C LYS A 77 -12.26 -19.06 -1.86
N MET A 78 -10.98 -19.30 -2.13
CA MET A 78 -10.50 -19.99 -3.32
C MET A 78 -9.78 -21.27 -2.91
N HIS A 79 -10.30 -22.44 -3.28
CA HIS A 79 -9.73 -23.74 -2.89
C HIS A 79 -9.46 -23.87 -1.38
N GLY A 80 -10.31 -23.29 -0.54
CA GLY A 80 -10.15 -23.27 0.92
C GLY A 80 -9.21 -22.19 1.46
N HIS A 81 -8.50 -21.45 0.59
CA HIS A 81 -7.65 -20.32 0.98
C HIS A 81 -8.43 -18.99 0.93
N PRO A 82 -8.42 -18.20 2.01
CA PRO A 82 -9.02 -16.87 1.99
C PRO A 82 -8.16 -15.90 1.17
N ILE A 83 -8.79 -15.22 0.21
CA ILE A 83 -8.17 -14.12 -0.54
C ILE A 83 -8.94 -12.86 -0.18
N LYS A 84 -8.24 -11.91 0.46
CA LYS A 84 -8.74 -10.55 0.67
C LYS A 84 -8.35 -9.71 -0.54
N TYR A 85 -9.32 -9.15 -1.26
CA TYR A 85 -9.08 -8.28 -2.41
C TYR A 85 -9.19 -6.80 -2.03
N ASP A 86 -8.62 -5.91 -2.85
CA ASP A 86 -8.76 -4.46 -2.63
C ASP A 86 -10.10 -3.96 -3.20
N TRP A 87 -10.38 -4.25 -4.47
CA TRP A 87 -11.69 -4.04 -5.07
C TRP A 87 -12.18 -5.23 -5.91
N ARG A 88 -13.50 -5.35 -6.05
CA ARG A 88 -14.15 -6.25 -7.01
C ARG A 88 -15.14 -5.47 -7.86
N LEU A 89 -15.07 -5.66 -9.17
CA LEU A 89 -16.03 -5.16 -10.14
C LEU A 89 -17.13 -6.21 -10.29
N PRO A 90 -18.33 -6.02 -9.72
CA PRO A 90 -19.36 -7.05 -9.69
C PRO A 90 -19.90 -7.39 -11.08
N GLU A 91 -19.97 -6.41 -12.00
CA GLU A 91 -20.50 -6.60 -13.36
C GLU A 91 -19.68 -7.60 -14.19
N THR A 92 -18.35 -7.55 -14.05
CA THR A 92 -17.41 -8.37 -14.83
C THR A 92 -16.79 -9.48 -13.99
N ASN A 93 -17.14 -9.55 -12.70
CA ASN A 93 -16.53 -10.40 -11.70
C ASN A 93 -14.98 -10.35 -11.71
N THR A 94 -14.44 -9.17 -11.93
CA THR A 94 -12.99 -8.90 -12.04
C THR A 94 -12.49 -8.24 -10.76
N TYR A 95 -11.30 -8.62 -10.31
CA TYR A 95 -10.68 -8.07 -9.10
C TYR A 95 -9.65 -7.01 -9.47
N VAL A 96 -9.55 -5.95 -8.68
CA VAL A 96 -8.55 -4.89 -8.82
C VAL A 96 -7.66 -4.90 -7.58
N GLU A 97 -6.35 -4.82 -7.80
CA GLU A 97 -5.33 -4.87 -6.75
C GLU A 97 -4.35 -3.71 -6.92
N TYR A 98 -4.11 -2.96 -5.84
CA TYR A 98 -3.15 -1.87 -5.82
C TYR A 98 -1.86 -2.28 -5.12
N TRP A 99 -0.78 -2.25 -5.87
CA TRP A 99 0.54 -2.67 -5.45
C TRP A 99 1.41 -1.48 -4.98
N GLY A 100 0.93 -0.69 -4.01
CA GLY A 100 1.56 0.56 -3.57
C GLY A 100 2.81 0.46 -2.68
N PHE A 101 3.17 -0.74 -2.21
CA PHE A 101 4.29 -0.92 -1.28
C PHE A 101 5.46 -1.70 -1.88
N GLY A 102 6.68 -1.44 -1.41
CA GLY A 102 7.91 -2.10 -1.89
C GLY A 102 8.52 -3.07 -0.88
N GLY A 103 9.37 -3.99 -1.35
CA GLY A 103 10.24 -4.82 -0.49
C GLY A 103 10.09 -6.33 -0.67
N LYS A 104 11.11 -7.10 -0.26
CA LYS A 104 11.21 -8.55 -0.53
C LYS A 104 10.00 -9.35 -0.03
N ALA A 105 9.59 -9.14 1.22
CA ALA A 105 8.45 -9.85 1.82
C ALA A 105 7.11 -9.48 1.15
N TYR A 106 6.97 -8.21 0.75
CA TYR A 106 5.80 -7.74 0.02
C TYR A 106 5.70 -8.37 -1.38
N MET A 107 6.81 -8.38 -2.12
CA MET A 107 6.87 -8.99 -3.45
C MET A 107 6.59 -10.50 -3.44
N ARG A 108 6.93 -11.19 -2.35
CA ARG A 108 6.55 -12.59 -2.15
C ARG A 108 5.02 -12.74 -2.01
N ARG A 109 4.40 -11.96 -1.12
CA ARG A 109 2.94 -11.95 -0.92
C ARG A 109 2.18 -11.59 -2.21
N LYS A 110 2.66 -10.59 -2.95
CA LYS A 110 2.10 -10.21 -4.26
C LYS A 110 2.12 -11.40 -5.23
N ARG A 111 3.27 -12.10 -5.36
CA ARG A 111 3.40 -13.28 -6.23
C ARG A 111 2.46 -14.41 -5.82
N GLU A 112 2.37 -14.70 -4.53
CA GLU A 112 1.44 -15.71 -3.99
C GLU A 112 -0.01 -15.36 -4.33
N LYS A 113 -0.42 -14.10 -4.12
CA LYS A 113 -1.77 -13.63 -4.40
C LYS A 113 -2.11 -13.68 -5.90
N ILE A 114 -1.20 -13.25 -6.77
CA ILE A 114 -1.36 -13.37 -8.23
C ILE A 114 -1.49 -14.85 -8.65
N LYS A 115 -0.72 -15.75 -8.03
CA LYS A 115 -0.80 -17.19 -8.31
C LYS A 115 -2.20 -17.73 -7.97
N LEU A 116 -2.75 -17.34 -6.81
CA LEU A 116 -4.09 -17.75 -6.40
C LEU A 116 -5.19 -17.25 -7.37
N TYR A 117 -5.10 -16.00 -7.83
CA TYR A 117 -6.02 -15.48 -8.85
C TYR A 117 -5.93 -16.28 -10.16
N LYS A 118 -4.71 -16.63 -10.59
CA LYS A 118 -4.48 -17.43 -11.81
C LYS A 118 -5.00 -18.86 -11.67
N GLU A 119 -4.73 -19.51 -10.55
CA GLU A 119 -5.23 -20.86 -10.24
C GLU A 119 -6.76 -20.88 -10.23
N GLY A 120 -7.39 -19.84 -9.69
CA GLY A 120 -8.84 -19.69 -9.69
C GLY A 120 -9.48 -19.17 -10.96
N ARG A 121 -8.70 -18.89 -12.02
CA ARG A 121 -9.17 -18.31 -13.28
C ARG A 121 -10.00 -17.03 -13.06
N LEU A 122 -9.63 -16.25 -12.05
CA LEU A 122 -10.29 -15.00 -11.70
C LEU A 122 -9.68 -13.85 -12.50
N GLY A 123 -10.51 -12.92 -12.99
CA GLY A 123 -10.04 -11.70 -13.65
C GLY A 123 -9.26 -10.83 -12.66
N LEU A 124 -8.10 -10.33 -13.07
CA LEU A 124 -7.23 -9.52 -12.22
C LEU A 124 -6.70 -8.30 -12.97
N ILE A 125 -6.98 -7.11 -12.44
CA ILE A 125 -6.39 -5.84 -12.83
C ILE A 125 -5.35 -5.46 -11.76
N SER A 126 -4.09 -5.35 -12.19
CA SER A 126 -2.99 -4.94 -11.32
C SER A 126 -2.64 -3.47 -11.55
N ILE A 127 -2.74 -2.67 -10.50
CA ILE A 127 -2.36 -1.27 -10.46
C ILE A 127 -1.07 -1.16 -9.65
N GLU A 128 -0.03 -0.58 -10.22
CA GLU A 128 1.24 -0.29 -9.53
C GLU A 128 1.26 1.15 -9.03
N ASP A 129 2.14 1.47 -8.07
CA ASP A 129 2.30 2.85 -7.60
C ASP A 129 2.60 3.85 -8.72
N LYS A 130 3.45 3.46 -9.67
CA LYS A 130 3.75 4.25 -10.87
C LYS A 130 2.49 4.57 -11.68
N ASP A 131 1.45 3.74 -11.66
CA ASP A 131 0.26 3.99 -12.46
C ASP A 131 -0.50 5.25 -11.97
N LEU A 132 -0.26 5.67 -10.73
CA LEU A 132 -0.81 6.89 -10.15
C LEU A 132 -0.11 8.18 -10.61
N GLU A 133 1.09 8.09 -11.21
CA GLU A 133 1.79 9.27 -11.76
C GLU A 133 0.94 9.98 -12.83
N ASN A 134 0.21 9.21 -13.64
CA ASN A 134 -0.79 9.73 -14.57
C ASN A 134 -1.95 8.75 -14.69
N ILE A 135 -2.86 8.83 -13.72
CA ILE A 135 -3.97 7.90 -13.59
C ILE A 135 -4.87 7.87 -14.84
N TYR A 136 -5.10 9.02 -15.49
CA TYR A 136 -5.98 9.12 -16.65
C TYR A 136 -5.42 8.46 -17.90
N GLU A 137 -4.10 8.33 -18.02
CA GLU A 137 -3.49 7.64 -19.16
C GLU A 137 -3.20 6.18 -18.83
N ARG A 138 -2.81 5.88 -17.59
CA ARG A 138 -2.29 4.55 -17.22
C ARG A 138 -3.36 3.56 -16.78
N LEU A 139 -4.47 4.02 -16.19
CA LEU A 139 -5.54 3.12 -15.76
C LEU A 139 -6.45 2.67 -16.91
N PRO A 140 -7.02 3.55 -17.76
CA PRO A 140 -8.03 3.11 -18.73
C PRO A 140 -7.64 1.90 -19.57
N PRO A 141 -6.41 1.81 -20.14
CA PRO A 141 -6.01 0.65 -20.94
C PRO A 141 -6.05 -0.69 -20.17
N LYS A 142 -5.91 -0.68 -18.84
CA LYS A 142 -5.97 -1.88 -18.01
C LYS A 142 -7.38 -2.40 -17.80
N PHE A 143 -8.40 -1.53 -17.92
CA PHE A 143 -9.80 -1.88 -17.72
C PHE A 143 -10.49 -2.27 -19.03
N ILE A 144 -10.05 -1.76 -20.19
CA ILE A 144 -10.61 -2.08 -21.53
C ILE A 144 -10.85 -3.60 -21.75
N PRO A 145 -9.91 -4.52 -21.44
CA PRO A 145 -10.12 -5.96 -21.69
C PRO A 145 -11.27 -6.59 -20.90
N PHE A 146 -11.65 -5.98 -19.78
CA PHE A 146 -12.67 -6.49 -18.87
C PHE A 146 -14.01 -5.79 -19.08
N THR A 147 -13.99 -4.62 -19.71
CA THR A 147 -15.09 -3.66 -19.72
C THR A 147 -15.63 -3.47 -21.14
N ILE A 148 -16.12 -4.55 -21.76
CA ILE A 148 -16.77 -4.49 -23.09
C ILE A 148 -18.20 -3.89 -23.03
N SER A 149 -18.65 -3.35 -21.88
CA SER A 149 -19.97 -2.69 -21.81
C SER A 149 -20.10 -1.43 -20.96
N LEU A 150 -19.09 -1.04 -20.17
CA LEU A 150 -19.11 0.31 -19.61
C LEU A 150 -18.39 1.22 -20.61
N HIS A 151 -19.09 2.24 -21.07
CA HIS A 151 -18.44 3.41 -21.63
C HIS A 151 -17.49 3.95 -20.56
N ILE A 152 -16.23 3.49 -20.51
CA ILE A 152 -15.15 4.34 -19.99
C ILE A 152 -15.29 5.57 -20.85
N GLN A 153 -15.87 6.63 -20.27
CA GLN A 153 -16.35 7.73 -21.07
C GLN A 153 -15.11 8.44 -21.61
N GLU A 154 -14.72 8.11 -22.84
CA GLU A 154 -13.55 8.65 -23.55
C GLU A 154 -13.61 10.18 -23.72
N ASN A 155 -14.63 10.84 -23.15
CA ASN A 155 -14.87 12.27 -23.25
C ASN A 155 -15.49 12.95 -22.02
N LYS A 156 -15.44 12.34 -20.82
CA LYS A 156 -15.61 13.13 -19.60
C LYS A 156 -14.26 13.74 -19.25
N GLY A 157 -14.22 15.06 -19.04
CA GLY A 157 -12.98 15.76 -18.68
C GLY A 157 -12.27 15.10 -17.50
N LYS A 158 -10.97 15.34 -17.34
CA LYS A 158 -10.23 14.86 -16.16
C LYS A 158 -10.84 15.51 -14.91
N PHE A 159 -11.02 14.78 -13.82
CA PHE A 159 -11.58 15.28 -12.57
C PHE A 159 -10.59 15.10 -11.44
N CYS A 160 -10.45 16.09 -10.56
CA CYS A 160 -9.57 15.99 -9.40
C CYS A 160 -9.87 14.69 -8.62
N PRO A 161 -8.89 13.78 -8.43
CA PRO A 161 -9.12 12.53 -7.70
C PRO A 161 -9.38 12.72 -6.20
N CYS A 162 -9.29 13.95 -5.70
CA CYS A 162 -9.48 14.30 -4.29
C CYS A 162 -10.86 14.90 -4.02
N CYS A 163 -11.42 15.67 -4.96
CA CYS A 163 -12.66 16.42 -4.74
C CYS A 163 -13.70 16.31 -5.86
N GLY A 164 -13.42 15.55 -6.92
CA GLY A 164 -14.34 15.34 -8.05
C GLY A 164 -14.53 16.54 -8.97
N GLU A 165 -13.86 17.67 -8.71
CA GLU A 165 -14.01 18.88 -9.52
C GLU A 165 -13.37 18.71 -10.91
N ALA A 166 -14.03 19.21 -11.96
CA ALA A 166 -13.52 19.13 -13.32
C ALA A 166 -12.22 19.93 -13.47
N LEU A 167 -11.17 19.28 -13.96
CA LEU A 167 -9.89 19.91 -14.23
C LEU A 167 -9.97 20.79 -15.48
N ASP A 168 -9.36 21.97 -15.37
CA ASP A 168 -9.30 22.91 -16.49
C ASP A 168 -8.40 22.40 -17.64
N LYS A 169 -8.41 23.13 -18.75
CA LYS A 169 -7.69 22.73 -19.99
C LYS A 169 -6.17 22.61 -19.82
N ARG A 170 -5.56 23.21 -18.78
CA ARG A 170 -4.10 23.12 -18.52
C ARG A 170 -3.69 21.72 -18.06
N PHE A 171 -4.63 20.94 -17.54
CA PHE A 171 -4.40 19.58 -17.08
C PHE A 171 -4.86 18.52 -18.09
N ARG A 172 -5.47 18.92 -19.21
CA ARG A 172 -5.88 18.01 -20.30
C ARG A 172 -4.71 17.48 -21.08
#